data_AF-A0A1Y4JM69-F1
#
_entry.id   AF-A0A1Y4JM69-F1
#
_cell.length_a   1.000
_cell.length_b   1.000
_cell.length_c   1.000
_cell.angle_alpha   90.00
_cell.angle_beta   90.00
_cell.angle_gamma   90.00
#
_symmetry.space_group_name_H-M   'P 1'
#
loop_
_entity.id
_entity.type
_entity.pdbx_description
1 polymer ?
#
loop_
_entity_poly.entity_id
_entity_poly.type
_entity_poly.pdbx_seq_one_letter_code
_entity_poly.pdbx_strand_id
1 'polypeptide(L)'
;MLGAIIGDLTAWTWENDHESFYPKLVSQEAKLSDYAHTLLVTCDALIHDRDVPISEYRRLFSFDGWEKERIKSVIRAIAVAWLYENEEEMRHAIKTYCYCLWNDKEEIYAASFMAEIIYALRHGTTKKEAGQVEFGGTFYSFAQNDNWQKGTGALSILIRAWNAFYCAFDYTSAIHNAIKLPGNRQVNTILTGAFAEAMYSCEMTFLKKKYRPEGNWYNHIVFPDSIIAKYSDILNTIKQHKENVRVFYPKNRALTNVELHNWITIENPFQNIRINTELRRRILKAFDTGWEARYGFYLDDGWIYVCRSGILLHRFQLHQNKDGLWDIVHLQRSEAKQSNSTVDITEALYVCEHRWFLKSGEQKTSEQNLSDTSS
;
A
#
# COMPACT_ATOMS: atom_id res chain seq x y z
N MET A 1 4.41 -6.31 1.07
CA MET A 1 4.78 -7.66 1.55
C MET A 1 3.73 -8.23 2.51
N LEU A 2 3.37 -7.53 3.60
CA LEU A 2 2.43 -8.07 4.61
C LEU A 2 1.01 -8.24 4.08
N GLY A 3 0.57 -7.35 3.19
CA GLY A 3 -0.75 -7.42 2.58
C GLY A 3 -0.93 -8.62 1.66
N ALA A 4 0.15 -9.11 1.06
CA ALA A 4 0.14 -10.38 0.33
C ALA A 4 -0.03 -11.57 1.28
N ILE A 5 0.72 -11.60 2.39
CA ILE A 5 0.64 -12.66 3.41
C ILE A 5 -0.76 -12.67 4.07
N ILE A 6 -1.31 -11.50 4.38
CA ILE A 6 -2.69 -11.38 4.88
C ILE A 6 -3.68 -11.88 3.82
N GLY A 7 -3.47 -11.55 2.54
CA GLY A 7 -4.30 -12.04 1.44
C GLY A 7 -4.34 -13.57 1.38
N ASP A 8 -3.20 -14.23 1.54
CA ASP A 8 -3.10 -15.69 1.62
C ASP A 8 -3.91 -16.28 2.78
N LEU A 9 -3.69 -15.78 4.00
CA LEU A 9 -4.42 -16.22 5.20
C LEU A 9 -5.93 -15.96 5.10
N THR A 10 -6.30 -14.89 4.41
CA THR A 10 -7.71 -14.54 4.18
C THR A 10 -8.38 -15.52 3.21
N ALA A 11 -7.67 -16.00 2.19
CA ALA A 11 -8.19 -17.05 1.32
C ALA A 11 -8.38 -18.36 2.07
N TRP A 12 -7.43 -18.74 2.95
CA TRP A 12 -7.62 -19.89 3.84
C TRP A 12 -8.87 -19.72 4.71
N THR A 13 -9.04 -18.53 5.30
CA THR A 13 -10.19 -18.22 6.17
C THR A 13 -11.50 -18.33 5.40
N TRP A 14 -11.58 -17.81 4.18
CA TRP A 14 -12.78 -17.94 3.35
C TRP A 14 -13.18 -19.40 3.08
N GLU A 15 -12.20 -20.27 2.87
CA GLU A 15 -12.43 -21.68 2.50
C GLU A 15 -12.73 -22.57 3.70
N ASN A 16 -12.17 -22.26 4.88
CA ASN A 16 -12.19 -23.16 6.04
C ASN A 16 -12.96 -22.59 7.26
N ASP A 17 -13.02 -21.27 7.40
CA ASP A 17 -13.69 -20.56 8.50
C ASP A 17 -14.43 -19.32 7.96
N HIS A 18 -15.41 -19.59 7.11
CA HIS A 18 -16.12 -18.56 6.36
C HIS A 18 -16.84 -17.55 7.25
N GLU A 19 -17.30 -17.96 8.43
CA GLU A 19 -17.99 -17.07 9.37
C GLU A 19 -17.04 -16.01 9.94
N SER A 20 -15.76 -16.33 10.12
CA SER A 20 -14.74 -15.37 10.57
C SER A 20 -14.27 -14.40 9.48
N PHE A 21 -14.51 -14.70 8.20
CA PHE A 21 -13.99 -13.91 7.08
C PHE A 21 -14.48 -12.45 7.11
N TYR A 22 -15.80 -12.22 7.13
CA TYR A 22 -16.31 -10.84 7.06
C TYR A 22 -16.08 -10.03 8.34
N PRO A 23 -16.11 -10.61 9.56
CA PRO A 23 -15.83 -9.87 10.79
C PRO A 23 -14.35 -9.60 11.06
N LYS A 24 -13.41 -10.41 10.53
CA LYS A 24 -11.98 -10.35 10.89
C LYS A 24 -10.99 -10.44 9.73
N LEU A 25 -11.40 -10.87 8.54
CA LEU A 25 -10.58 -11.31 7.40
C LEU A 25 -9.73 -12.57 7.65
N VAL A 26 -9.03 -12.62 8.78
CA VAL A 26 -8.11 -13.70 9.14
C VAL A 26 -8.59 -14.44 10.39
N SER A 27 -8.81 -15.74 10.26
CA SER A 27 -9.08 -16.64 11.38
C SER A 27 -7.81 -16.95 12.17
N GLN A 28 -7.94 -17.22 13.47
CA GLN A 28 -6.82 -17.68 14.31
C GLN A 28 -6.34 -19.08 13.96
N GLU A 29 -7.11 -19.84 13.19
CA GLU A 29 -6.71 -21.16 12.69
C GLU A 29 -6.04 -21.10 11.32
N ALA A 30 -5.94 -19.90 10.72
CA ALA A 30 -5.44 -19.74 9.37
C ALA A 30 -4.00 -20.20 9.20
N LYS A 31 -3.75 -20.88 8.07
CA LYS A 31 -2.44 -21.44 7.73
C LYS A 31 -1.92 -20.78 6.47
N LEU A 32 -0.61 -20.58 6.43
CA LEU A 32 0.08 -20.10 5.24
C LEU A 32 0.09 -21.20 4.18
N SER A 33 -0.14 -20.80 2.94
CA SER A 33 0.12 -21.65 1.78
C SER A 33 1.58 -21.61 1.36
N ASP A 34 1.95 -22.51 0.45
CA ASP A 34 3.28 -22.53 -0.17
C ASP A 34 3.62 -21.21 -0.89
N TYR A 35 2.61 -20.46 -1.34
CA TYR A 35 2.80 -19.14 -1.95
C TYR A 35 3.29 -18.11 -0.94
N ALA A 36 2.68 -18.04 0.24
CA ALA A 36 3.12 -17.13 1.28
C ALA A 36 4.46 -17.57 1.89
N HIS A 37 4.74 -18.88 1.97
CA HIS A 37 6.07 -19.37 2.31
C HIS A 37 7.12 -18.92 1.29
N THR A 38 6.82 -19.00 -0.01
CA THR A 38 7.72 -18.48 -1.06
C THR A 38 8.02 -17.01 -0.83
N LEU A 39 7.00 -16.20 -0.54
CA LEU A 39 7.18 -14.77 -0.28
C LEU A 39 8.04 -14.53 0.97
N LEU A 40 7.78 -15.24 2.06
CA LEU A 40 8.54 -15.12 3.31
C LEU A 40 10.02 -15.48 3.13
N VAL A 41 10.33 -16.58 2.44
CA VAL A 41 11.71 -17.00 2.16
C VAL A 41 12.42 -15.96 1.28
N THR A 42 11.75 -15.41 0.26
CA THR A 42 12.34 -14.34 -0.55
C THR A 42 12.56 -13.07 0.26
N CYS A 43 11.60 -12.67 1.10
CA CYS A 43 11.76 -11.51 1.98
C CYS A 43 12.95 -11.73 2.91
N ASP A 44 13.05 -12.88 3.57
CA ASP A 44 14.11 -13.20 4.50
C ASP A 44 15.50 -13.14 3.83
N ALA A 45 15.65 -13.80 2.68
CA ALA A 45 16.91 -13.79 1.94
C ALA A 45 17.35 -12.37 1.53
N LEU A 46 16.45 -11.61 0.88
CA LEU A 46 16.80 -10.31 0.30
C LEU A 46 16.84 -9.17 1.33
N ILE A 47 16.24 -9.35 2.51
CA ILE A 47 16.40 -8.41 3.63
C ILE A 47 17.79 -8.56 4.25
N HIS A 48 18.27 -9.81 4.41
CA HIS A 48 19.58 -10.08 4.99
C HIS A 48 20.72 -9.79 4.01
N ASP A 49 20.55 -10.16 2.74
CA ASP A 49 21.53 -9.93 1.68
C ASP A 49 20.84 -9.62 0.35
N ARG A 50 20.85 -8.34 -0.04
CA ARG A 50 20.25 -7.86 -1.31
C ARG A 50 21.03 -8.33 -2.54
N ASP A 51 22.28 -8.73 -2.37
CA ASP A 51 23.20 -9.15 -3.43
C ASP A 51 23.53 -10.65 -3.34
N VAL A 52 22.69 -11.41 -2.62
CA VAL A 52 22.83 -12.87 -2.45
C VAL A 52 23.10 -13.54 -3.80
N PRO A 53 24.17 -14.34 -3.94
CA PRO A 53 24.49 -14.98 -5.20
C PRO A 53 23.30 -15.81 -5.71
N ILE A 54 22.99 -15.69 -7.00
CA ILE A 54 21.81 -16.36 -7.58
C ILE A 54 21.82 -17.88 -7.39
N SER A 55 23.00 -18.49 -7.35
CA SER A 55 23.16 -19.93 -7.08
C SER A 55 22.74 -20.31 -5.67
N GLU A 56 22.99 -19.45 -4.67
CA GLU A 56 22.58 -19.63 -3.29
C GLU A 56 21.09 -19.35 -3.12
N TYR A 57 20.61 -18.24 -3.69
CA TYR A 57 19.18 -17.91 -3.70
C TYR A 57 18.32 -19.05 -4.27
N ARG A 58 18.76 -19.68 -5.36
CA ARG A 58 18.05 -20.83 -5.95
C ARG A 58 17.97 -22.04 -5.02
N ARG A 59 18.97 -22.27 -4.17
CA ARG A 59 18.98 -23.40 -3.23
C ARG A 59 17.90 -23.26 -2.17
N LEU A 60 17.45 -22.05 -1.87
CA LEU A 60 16.35 -21.82 -0.93
C LEU A 60 15.02 -22.43 -1.43
N PHE A 61 14.90 -22.69 -2.73
CA PHE A 61 13.67 -23.17 -3.37
C PHE A 61 13.78 -24.58 -3.97
N SER A 62 14.93 -25.26 -3.84
CA SER A 62 15.22 -26.52 -4.55
C SER A 62 14.66 -27.80 -3.90
N PHE A 63 14.02 -27.73 -2.73
CA PHE A 63 13.79 -28.93 -1.90
C PHE A 63 12.47 -29.69 -2.12
N ASP A 64 11.49 -29.15 -2.83
CA ASP A 64 10.10 -29.59 -2.64
C ASP A 64 9.30 -29.78 -3.96
N GLY A 65 9.97 -29.93 -5.12
CA GLY A 65 9.25 -29.99 -6.41
C GLY A 65 8.63 -28.66 -6.84
N TRP A 66 9.16 -27.56 -6.30
CA TRP A 66 8.72 -26.17 -6.46
C TRP A 66 8.86 -25.59 -7.87
N GLU A 67 9.61 -26.30 -8.71
CA GLU A 67 9.81 -26.03 -10.13
C GLU A 67 8.57 -26.34 -10.99
N LYS A 68 7.34 -26.06 -10.55
CA LYS A 68 6.15 -26.29 -11.40
C LYS A 68 5.17 -25.13 -11.46
N GLU A 69 5.24 -24.18 -10.54
CA GLU A 69 4.24 -23.10 -10.45
C GLU A 69 4.81 -21.74 -10.84
N ARG A 70 4.66 -21.41 -12.12
CA ARG A 70 5.07 -20.15 -12.78
C ARG A 70 4.69 -18.88 -11.99
N ILE A 71 3.54 -18.90 -11.32
CA ILE A 71 3.04 -17.74 -10.57
C ILE A 71 3.93 -17.36 -9.39
N LYS A 72 4.75 -18.27 -8.86
CA LYS A 72 5.67 -18.00 -7.76
C LYS A 72 6.68 -16.90 -8.09
N SER A 73 7.05 -16.71 -9.36
CA SER A 73 7.93 -15.59 -9.77
C SER A 73 7.25 -14.23 -9.63
N VAL A 74 5.97 -14.15 -9.91
CA VAL A 74 5.16 -12.94 -9.70
C VAL A 74 5.03 -12.64 -8.21
N ILE A 75 4.93 -13.68 -7.38
CA ILE A 75 4.88 -13.53 -5.91
C ILE A 75 6.22 -13.03 -5.35
N ARG A 76 7.35 -13.56 -5.82
CA ARG A 76 8.68 -13.06 -5.43
C ARG A 76 8.90 -11.60 -5.82
N ALA A 77 8.36 -11.18 -6.96
CA ALA A 77 8.42 -9.78 -7.40
C ALA A 77 7.77 -8.80 -6.39
N ILE A 78 6.84 -9.27 -5.55
CA ILE A 78 6.27 -8.47 -4.46
C ILE A 78 7.35 -8.06 -3.46
N ALA A 79 8.23 -8.97 -3.05
CA ALA A 79 9.31 -8.66 -2.12
C ALA A 79 10.31 -7.68 -2.76
N VAL A 80 10.75 -7.97 -3.99
CA VAL A 80 11.68 -7.11 -4.74
C VAL A 80 11.16 -5.67 -4.84
N ALA A 81 9.87 -5.48 -5.14
CA ALA A 81 9.26 -4.16 -5.24
C ALA A 81 9.34 -3.31 -3.96
N TRP A 82 9.37 -3.97 -2.80
CA TRP A 82 9.46 -3.30 -1.49
C TRP A 82 10.90 -3.10 -1.02
N LEU A 83 11.81 -4.02 -1.35
CA LEU A 83 13.17 -4.05 -0.81
C LEU A 83 14.15 -3.14 -1.53
N TYR A 84 13.90 -2.85 -2.81
CA TYR A 84 14.75 -1.96 -3.61
C TYR A 84 14.11 -0.58 -3.74
N GLU A 85 14.85 0.45 -3.34
CA GLU A 85 14.39 1.85 -3.32
C GLU A 85 14.68 2.58 -4.63
N ASN A 86 15.60 2.06 -5.44
CA ASN A 86 15.90 2.57 -6.77
C ASN A 86 15.24 1.71 -7.85
N GLU A 87 14.64 2.35 -8.86
CA GLU A 87 13.91 1.67 -9.94
C GLU A 87 14.82 0.79 -10.81
N GLU A 88 16.04 1.22 -11.11
CA GLU A 88 17.01 0.46 -11.89
C GLU A 88 17.50 -0.77 -11.13
N GLU A 89 17.82 -0.60 -9.84
CA GLU A 89 18.20 -1.71 -8.95
C GLU A 89 17.05 -2.71 -8.81
N MET A 90 15.82 -2.23 -8.64
CA MET A 90 14.63 -3.08 -8.61
C MET A 90 14.50 -3.88 -9.92
N ARG A 91 14.62 -3.24 -11.08
CA ARG A 91 14.56 -3.92 -12.39
C ARG A 91 15.68 -4.95 -12.56
N HIS A 92 16.88 -4.66 -12.06
CA HIS A 92 17.97 -5.61 -12.03
C HIS A 92 17.65 -6.81 -11.12
N ALA A 93 17.14 -6.55 -9.91
CA ALA A 93 16.75 -7.58 -8.96
C ALA A 93 15.59 -8.45 -9.46
N ILE A 94 14.62 -7.90 -10.19
CA ILE A 94 13.56 -8.70 -10.85
C ILE A 94 14.20 -9.68 -11.86
N LYS A 95 15.12 -9.19 -12.70
CA LYS A 95 15.84 -10.03 -13.67
C LYS A 95 16.62 -11.14 -12.97
N THR A 96 17.30 -10.82 -11.87
CA THR A 96 18.16 -11.74 -11.14
C THR A 96 17.35 -12.74 -10.32
N TYR A 97 16.36 -12.32 -9.55
CA TYR A 97 15.70 -13.17 -8.55
C TYR A 97 14.31 -13.69 -8.96
N CYS A 98 13.67 -13.08 -9.97
CA CYS A 98 12.33 -13.48 -10.40
C CYS A 98 12.34 -14.26 -11.72
N TYR A 99 13.14 -13.88 -12.72
CA TYR A 99 13.15 -14.57 -14.03
C TYR A 99 13.88 -15.92 -14.03
N CYS A 100 14.54 -16.26 -12.92
CA CYS A 100 15.55 -17.30 -12.89
C CYS A 100 15.04 -18.75 -12.90
N LEU A 101 13.73 -18.99 -12.99
CA LEU A 101 13.17 -20.35 -12.95
C LEU A 101 12.43 -20.77 -14.23
N TRP A 102 11.88 -19.83 -15.01
CA TRP A 102 11.12 -20.13 -16.22
C TRP A 102 11.36 -19.07 -17.29
N ASN A 103 11.78 -19.50 -18.48
CA ASN A 103 11.91 -18.61 -19.65
C ASN A 103 10.57 -18.43 -20.36
N ASP A 104 9.51 -18.14 -19.60
CA ASP A 104 8.17 -17.90 -20.14
C ASP A 104 7.90 -16.40 -20.26
N LYS A 105 7.52 -15.98 -21.47
CA LYS A 105 7.31 -14.56 -21.76
C LYS A 105 6.19 -13.96 -20.91
N GLU A 106 5.07 -14.67 -20.71
CA GLU A 106 3.94 -14.11 -19.95
C GLU A 106 4.32 -13.90 -18.48
N GLU A 107 5.09 -14.82 -17.89
CA GLU A 107 5.60 -14.71 -16.51
C GLU A 107 6.54 -13.53 -16.31
N ILE A 108 7.45 -13.29 -17.26
CA ILE A 108 8.36 -12.14 -17.24
C ILE A 108 7.55 -10.84 -17.22
N TYR A 109 6.55 -10.71 -18.11
CA TYR A 109 5.68 -9.53 -18.12
C TYR A 109 4.92 -9.37 -16.81
N ALA A 110 4.33 -10.45 -16.28
CA ALA A 110 3.58 -10.40 -15.04
C ALA A 110 4.46 -10.01 -13.83
N ALA A 111 5.66 -10.57 -13.72
CA ALA A 111 6.59 -10.24 -12.63
C ALA A 111 7.07 -8.77 -12.71
N SER A 112 7.42 -8.29 -13.91
CA SER A 112 7.75 -6.88 -14.12
C SER A 112 6.62 -5.96 -13.71
N PHE A 113 5.42 -6.17 -14.26
CA PHE A 113 4.28 -5.32 -13.97
C PHE A 113 3.91 -5.36 -12.49
N MET A 114 3.94 -6.53 -11.85
CA MET A 114 3.68 -6.65 -10.42
C MET A 114 4.59 -5.74 -9.61
N ALA A 115 5.90 -5.80 -9.86
CA ALA A 115 6.85 -5.01 -9.11
C ALA A 115 6.79 -3.52 -9.42
N GLU A 116 6.71 -3.15 -10.70
CA GLU A 116 6.64 -1.74 -11.11
C GLU A 116 5.36 -1.06 -10.62
N ILE A 117 4.22 -1.76 -10.62
CA ILE A 117 2.96 -1.24 -10.07
C ILE A 117 3.08 -1.04 -8.55
N ILE A 118 3.57 -2.04 -7.80
CA ILE A 118 3.78 -1.90 -6.35
C ILE A 118 4.70 -0.73 -6.06
N TYR A 119 5.82 -0.63 -6.78
CA TYR A 119 6.80 0.43 -6.64
C TYR A 119 6.16 1.79 -6.88
N ALA A 120 5.39 1.97 -7.97
CA ALA A 120 4.69 3.21 -8.25
C ALA A 120 3.69 3.57 -7.12
N LEU A 121 2.81 2.62 -6.75
CA LEU A 121 1.79 2.84 -5.73
C LEU A 121 2.38 3.21 -4.36
N ARG A 122 3.46 2.54 -3.93
CA ARG A 122 4.11 2.86 -2.64
C ARG A 122 4.85 4.20 -2.64
N HIS A 123 5.10 4.77 -3.82
CA HIS A 123 5.61 6.14 -4.00
C HIS A 123 4.49 7.19 -4.14
N GLY A 124 3.23 6.79 -4.00
CA GLY A 124 2.09 7.71 -3.93
C GLY A 124 1.51 8.10 -5.29
N THR A 125 1.75 7.32 -6.34
CA THR A 125 1.07 7.53 -7.62
C THR A 125 -0.42 7.20 -7.52
N THR A 126 -1.22 7.78 -8.41
CA THR A 126 -2.61 7.37 -8.62
C THR A 126 -2.67 5.96 -9.20
N LYS A 127 -3.81 5.27 -9.04
CA LYS A 127 -4.06 4.00 -9.74
C LYS A 127 -3.96 4.18 -11.26
N LYS A 128 -4.39 5.33 -11.77
CA LYS A 128 -4.28 5.66 -13.20
C LYS A 128 -2.82 5.70 -13.64
N GLU A 129 -1.95 6.39 -12.91
CA GLU A 129 -0.52 6.46 -13.25
C GLU A 129 0.17 5.10 -13.05
N ALA A 130 -0.12 4.38 -11.96
CA ALA A 130 0.43 3.06 -11.72
C ALA A 130 0.07 2.05 -12.81
N GLY A 131 -1.12 2.14 -13.41
CA GLY A 131 -1.50 1.29 -14.55
C GLY A 131 -0.82 1.65 -15.88
N GLN A 132 -0.08 2.77 -15.95
CA GLN A 132 0.67 3.19 -17.14
C GLN A 132 2.13 2.71 -17.15
N VAL A 133 2.57 1.94 -16.14
CA VAL A 133 3.92 1.35 -16.15
C VAL A 133 4.17 0.58 -17.45
N GLU A 134 5.38 0.70 -17.98
CA GLU A 134 5.72 0.24 -19.32
C GLU A 134 6.73 -0.90 -19.28
N PHE A 135 6.35 -2.03 -19.87
CA PHE A 135 7.24 -3.16 -20.09
C PHE A 135 6.88 -3.84 -21.41
N GLY A 136 7.51 -3.39 -22.51
CA GLY A 136 7.15 -3.81 -23.87
C GLY A 136 5.72 -3.41 -24.31
N GLY A 137 5.13 -2.45 -23.58
CA GLY A 137 3.74 -2.00 -23.67
C GLY A 137 3.25 -1.56 -22.29
N THR A 138 2.25 -0.66 -22.21
CA THR A 138 1.71 -0.24 -20.91
C THR A 138 0.85 -1.33 -20.30
N PHE A 139 0.87 -1.49 -18.97
CA PHE A 139 0.02 -2.48 -18.31
C PHE A 139 -1.47 -2.30 -18.66
N TYR A 140 -1.95 -1.06 -18.76
CA TYR A 140 -3.34 -0.79 -19.18
C TYR A 140 -3.69 -1.30 -20.57
N SER A 141 -2.75 -1.24 -21.53
CA SER A 141 -3.01 -1.79 -22.86
C SER A 141 -3.32 -3.30 -22.79
N PHE A 142 -2.70 -4.02 -21.87
CA PHE A 142 -3.01 -5.43 -21.59
C PHE A 142 -4.31 -5.58 -20.79
N ALA A 143 -4.51 -4.77 -19.76
CA ALA A 143 -5.68 -4.85 -18.88
C ALA A 143 -7.01 -4.53 -19.60
N GLN A 144 -6.99 -3.66 -20.61
CA GLN A 144 -8.16 -3.31 -21.44
C GLN A 144 -8.52 -4.38 -22.46
N ASN A 145 -7.65 -5.37 -22.69
CA ASN A 145 -7.91 -6.43 -23.65
C ASN A 145 -8.64 -7.60 -22.97
N ASP A 146 -9.87 -7.84 -23.41
CA ASP A 146 -10.78 -8.87 -22.88
C ASP A 146 -10.18 -10.28 -22.85
N ASN A 147 -9.26 -10.60 -23.76
CA ASN A 147 -8.62 -11.91 -23.80
C ASN A 147 -7.80 -12.17 -22.54
N TRP A 148 -7.06 -11.16 -22.07
CA TRP A 148 -6.25 -11.28 -20.85
C TRP A 148 -7.11 -11.34 -19.59
N GLN A 149 -8.30 -10.75 -19.59
CA GLN A 149 -9.20 -10.82 -18.44
C GLN A 149 -9.75 -12.25 -18.22
N LYS A 150 -9.92 -13.01 -19.29
CA LYS A 150 -10.50 -14.37 -19.29
C LYS A 150 -9.46 -15.50 -19.28
N GLY A 151 -8.20 -15.21 -19.59
CA GLY A 151 -7.13 -16.20 -19.66
C GLY A 151 -6.75 -16.82 -18.31
N THR A 152 -6.03 -17.93 -18.34
CA THR A 152 -5.57 -18.64 -17.13
C THR A 152 -4.09 -18.42 -16.80
N GLY A 153 -3.37 -17.71 -17.66
CA GLY A 153 -1.94 -17.44 -17.49
C GLY A 153 -1.64 -16.42 -16.39
N ALA A 154 -0.35 -16.27 -16.06
CA ALA A 154 0.11 -15.42 -14.96
C ALA A 154 -0.28 -13.94 -15.12
N LEU A 155 -0.16 -13.40 -16.35
CA LEU A 155 -0.54 -12.03 -16.65
C LEU A 155 -2.07 -11.85 -16.57
N SER A 156 -2.82 -12.88 -16.98
CA SER A 156 -4.28 -12.87 -16.90
C SER A 156 -4.76 -12.81 -15.44
N ILE A 157 -4.13 -13.60 -14.55
CA ILE A 157 -4.42 -13.58 -13.12
C ILE A 157 -4.06 -12.22 -12.52
N LEU A 158 -2.89 -11.67 -12.86
CA LEU A 158 -2.45 -10.35 -12.42
C LEU A 158 -3.44 -9.24 -12.80
N ILE A 159 -3.95 -9.26 -14.04
CA ILE A 159 -4.94 -8.28 -14.52
C ILE A 159 -6.26 -8.39 -13.75
N ARG A 160 -6.74 -9.60 -13.47
CA ARG A 160 -7.94 -9.77 -12.62
C ARG A 160 -7.72 -9.25 -11.21
N ALA A 161 -6.57 -9.57 -10.61
CA ALA A 161 -6.21 -9.08 -9.28
C ALA A 161 -6.09 -7.55 -9.24
N TRP A 162 -5.53 -6.95 -10.30
CA TRP A 162 -5.51 -5.51 -10.50
C TRP A 162 -6.91 -4.92 -10.58
N ASN A 163 -7.81 -5.51 -11.39
CA ASN A 163 -9.18 -5.00 -11.53
C ASN A 163 -9.94 -5.04 -10.18
N ALA A 164 -9.75 -6.10 -9.38
CA ALA A 164 -10.33 -6.17 -8.03
C ALA A 164 -9.81 -5.06 -7.10
N PHE A 165 -8.51 -4.74 -7.18
CA PHE A 165 -7.89 -3.63 -6.47
C PHE A 165 -8.36 -2.26 -7.01
N TYR A 166 -8.41 -2.09 -8.33
CA TYR A 166 -8.71 -0.84 -8.99
C TYR A 166 -10.09 -0.32 -8.58
N CYS A 167 -11.08 -1.22 -8.49
CA CYS A 167 -12.43 -0.92 -8.04
C CYS A 167 -12.61 -0.81 -6.52
N ALA A 168 -11.58 -1.05 -5.71
CA ALA A 168 -11.65 -0.96 -4.26
C ALA A 168 -11.22 0.41 -3.76
N PHE A 169 -11.70 0.82 -2.59
CA PHE A 169 -11.32 2.09 -1.96
C PHE A 169 -10.45 1.90 -0.71
N ASP A 170 -10.33 0.68 -0.23
CA ASP A 170 -9.55 0.33 0.96
C ASP A 170 -9.07 -1.12 0.83
N TYR A 171 -8.15 -1.51 1.70
CA TYR A 171 -7.58 -2.86 1.70
C TYR A 171 -8.63 -3.97 1.83
N THR A 172 -9.63 -3.78 2.69
CA THR A 172 -10.68 -4.80 2.96
C THR A 172 -11.57 -4.98 1.75
N SER A 173 -12.00 -3.89 1.14
CA SER A 173 -12.79 -3.89 -0.10
C SER A 173 -12.02 -4.57 -1.24
N ALA A 174 -10.70 -4.38 -1.33
CA ALA A 174 -9.86 -5.05 -2.33
C ALA A 174 -9.85 -6.56 -2.13
N ILE A 175 -9.66 -7.04 -0.90
CA ILE A 175 -9.69 -8.47 -0.58
C ILE A 175 -11.08 -9.09 -0.80
N HIS A 176 -12.15 -8.38 -0.42
CA HIS A 176 -13.54 -8.80 -0.69
C HIS A 176 -13.87 -8.89 -2.17
N ASN A 177 -13.25 -8.06 -3.02
CA ASN A 177 -13.38 -8.17 -4.47
C ASN A 177 -12.56 -9.36 -4.99
N ALA A 178 -11.33 -9.54 -4.51
CA ALA A 178 -10.43 -10.59 -4.96
C ALA A 178 -10.96 -12.00 -4.68
N ILE A 179 -11.57 -12.24 -3.52
CA ILE A 179 -12.07 -13.57 -3.15
C ILE A 179 -13.19 -14.09 -4.07
N LYS A 180 -13.87 -13.16 -4.77
CA LYS A 180 -14.96 -13.45 -5.72
C LYS A 180 -14.45 -13.73 -7.14
N LEU A 181 -13.17 -13.49 -7.40
CA LEU A 181 -12.58 -13.74 -8.71
C LEU A 181 -12.53 -15.25 -9.00
N PRO A 182 -12.63 -15.65 -10.28
CA PRO A 182 -12.50 -17.05 -10.66
C PRO A 182 -11.04 -17.55 -10.52
N GLY A 183 -10.88 -18.86 -10.46
CA GLY A 183 -9.57 -19.52 -10.39
C GLY A 183 -9.04 -19.65 -8.97
N ASN A 184 -7.71 -19.58 -8.82
CA ASN A 184 -7.02 -19.75 -7.56
C ASN A 184 -7.24 -18.52 -6.65
N ARG A 185 -8.05 -18.70 -5.59
CA ARG A 185 -8.41 -17.63 -4.66
C ARG A 185 -7.23 -17.11 -3.87
N GLN A 186 -6.33 -18.00 -3.45
CA GLN A 186 -5.11 -17.66 -2.71
C GLN A 186 -4.24 -16.71 -3.53
N VAL A 187 -3.97 -17.04 -4.79
CA VAL A 187 -3.18 -16.17 -5.68
C VAL A 187 -3.89 -14.84 -5.92
N ASN A 188 -5.20 -14.86 -6.19
CA ASN A 188 -5.98 -13.63 -6.40
C ASN A 188 -5.87 -12.68 -5.20
N THR A 189 -6.05 -13.18 -3.98
CA THR A 189 -5.98 -12.36 -2.76
C THR A 189 -4.55 -11.94 -2.41
N ILE A 190 -3.53 -12.77 -2.68
CA ILE A 190 -2.11 -12.40 -2.52
C ILE A 190 -1.77 -11.21 -3.40
N LEU A 191 -2.06 -11.29 -4.70
CA LEU A 191 -1.70 -10.23 -5.65
C LEU A 191 -2.50 -8.95 -5.38
N THR A 192 -3.82 -9.05 -5.20
CA THR A 192 -4.66 -7.89 -4.86
C THR A 192 -4.25 -7.27 -3.52
N GLY A 193 -3.93 -8.10 -2.51
CA GLY A 193 -3.46 -7.65 -1.21
C GLY A 193 -2.13 -6.90 -1.29
N ALA A 194 -1.23 -7.29 -2.20
CA ALA A 194 0.02 -6.57 -2.41
C ALA A 194 -0.18 -5.16 -2.99
N PHE A 195 -1.05 -5.02 -4.00
CA PHE A 195 -1.41 -3.70 -4.54
C PHE A 195 -2.11 -2.84 -3.49
N ALA A 196 -3.07 -3.43 -2.79
CA ALA A 196 -3.84 -2.75 -1.78
C ALA A 196 -2.97 -2.29 -0.60
N GLU A 197 -1.97 -3.07 -0.17
CA GLU A 197 -1.01 -2.64 0.86
C GLU A 197 -0.15 -1.48 0.37
N ALA A 198 0.33 -1.50 -0.87
CA ALA A 198 1.15 -0.44 -1.43
C ALA A 198 0.42 0.91 -1.34
N MET A 199 -0.86 0.93 -1.73
CA MET A 199 -1.68 2.15 -1.74
C MET A 199 -2.29 2.49 -0.37
N TYR A 200 -2.88 1.51 0.32
CA TYR A 200 -3.76 1.75 1.47
C TYR A 200 -3.15 1.37 2.82
N SER A 201 -2.03 0.63 2.84
CA SER A 201 -1.61 -0.19 3.99
C SER A 201 -2.60 -1.31 4.32
N CYS A 202 -2.23 -2.20 5.22
CA CYS A 202 -2.93 -3.46 5.50
C CYS A 202 -3.09 -3.75 7.00
N GLU A 203 -2.95 -2.75 7.87
CA GLU A 203 -3.02 -2.94 9.32
C GLU A 203 -4.46 -2.94 9.86
N MET A 204 -5.34 -2.23 9.16
CA MET A 204 -6.73 -2.02 9.57
C MET A 204 -7.66 -2.61 8.53
N THR A 205 -8.71 -3.27 9.00
CA THR A 205 -9.86 -3.69 8.19
C THR A 205 -11.09 -2.84 8.49
N PHE A 206 -11.90 -2.54 7.47
CA PHE A 206 -13.16 -1.81 7.60
C PHE A 206 -14.36 -2.75 7.48
N LEU A 207 -15.25 -2.67 8.47
CA LEU A 207 -16.36 -3.59 8.65
C LEU A 207 -17.67 -2.92 8.26
N LYS A 208 -18.48 -3.65 7.48
CA LYS A 208 -19.85 -3.23 7.21
C LYS A 208 -20.70 -3.45 8.45
N LYS A 209 -21.61 -2.51 8.72
CA LYS A 209 -22.53 -2.54 9.87
C LYS A 209 -23.28 -3.87 10.05
N LYS A 210 -23.60 -4.58 8.96
CA LYS A 210 -24.26 -5.89 9.02
C LYS A 210 -23.41 -7.02 9.64
N TYR A 211 -22.09 -6.92 9.60
CA TYR A 211 -21.17 -7.91 10.17
C TYR A 211 -20.72 -7.55 11.58
N ARG A 212 -20.92 -6.28 11.96
CA ARG A 212 -20.67 -5.78 13.31
C ARG A 212 -21.67 -4.66 13.62
N PRO A 213 -22.87 -5.00 14.10
CA PRO A 213 -23.91 -4.02 14.41
C PRO A 213 -23.51 -3.08 15.56
N GLU A 214 -22.72 -3.62 16.50
CA GLU A 214 -22.26 -2.94 17.72
C GLU A 214 -20.73 -2.89 17.79
N GLY A 215 -20.17 -1.76 18.23
CA GLY A 215 -18.74 -1.54 18.36
C GLY A 215 -18.10 -0.78 17.20
N ASN A 216 -16.77 -0.83 17.12
CA ASN A 216 -16.01 -0.10 16.11
C ASN A 216 -16.25 -0.68 14.71
N TRP A 217 -16.45 0.19 13.72
CA TRP A 217 -16.59 -0.16 12.31
C TRP A 217 -15.27 -0.57 11.65
N TYR A 218 -14.20 -0.74 12.43
CA TYR A 218 -12.89 -1.20 12.00
C TYR A 218 -12.29 -2.17 13.02
N ASN A 219 -11.29 -2.95 12.59
CA ASN A 219 -10.48 -3.83 13.44
C ASN A 219 -9.02 -3.80 12.98
N HIS A 220 -8.10 -4.13 13.89
CA HIS A 220 -6.75 -4.52 13.49
C HIS A 220 -6.79 -5.89 12.82
N ILE A 221 -6.04 -6.04 11.72
CA ILE A 221 -5.79 -7.36 11.14
C ILE A 221 -4.69 -8.01 11.98
N VAL A 222 -5.01 -9.16 12.57
CA VAL A 222 -4.12 -9.90 13.49
C VAL A 222 -3.69 -11.19 12.81
N PHE A 223 -2.39 -11.45 12.79
CA PHE A 223 -1.87 -12.75 12.35
C PHE A 223 -2.22 -13.84 13.36
N PRO A 224 -2.44 -15.09 12.93
CA PRO A 224 -2.65 -16.21 13.84
C PRO A 224 -1.48 -16.38 14.82
N ASP A 225 -1.78 -16.74 16.08
CA ASP A 225 -0.75 -16.96 17.11
C ASP A 225 0.30 -18.01 16.66
N SER A 226 -0.13 -19.04 15.93
CA SER A 226 0.74 -20.08 15.37
C SER A 226 1.73 -19.55 14.33
N ILE A 227 1.33 -18.53 13.56
CA ILE A 227 2.18 -17.85 12.58
C ILE A 227 3.14 -16.90 13.28
N ILE A 228 2.65 -16.13 14.26
CA ILE A 228 3.50 -15.24 15.07
C ILE A 228 4.58 -16.04 15.79
N ALA A 229 4.23 -17.16 16.43
CA ALA A 229 5.19 -18.00 17.16
C ALA A 229 6.34 -18.53 16.28
N LYS A 230 6.10 -18.70 14.97
CA LYS A 230 7.09 -19.23 14.02
C LYS A 230 7.83 -18.16 13.22
N TYR A 231 7.19 -17.02 12.95
CA TYR A 231 7.67 -16.02 12.00
C TYR A 231 7.73 -14.60 12.56
N SER A 232 7.67 -14.42 13.89
CA SER A 232 7.69 -13.09 14.53
C SER A 232 8.81 -12.19 14.03
N ASP A 233 10.02 -12.74 13.94
CA ASP A 233 11.23 -11.96 13.65
C ASP A 233 11.17 -11.40 12.24
N ILE A 234 10.95 -12.26 11.24
CA ILE A 234 10.83 -11.84 9.84
C ILE A 234 9.62 -10.93 9.62
N LEU A 235 8.46 -11.20 10.25
CA LEU A 235 7.28 -10.34 10.13
C LEU A 235 7.53 -8.94 10.70
N ASN A 236 8.23 -8.84 11.83
CA ASN A 236 8.63 -7.57 12.44
C ASN A 236 9.63 -6.82 11.55
N THR A 237 10.62 -7.50 10.98
CA THR A 237 11.59 -6.88 10.08
C THR A 237 10.92 -6.38 8.79
N ILE A 238 10.03 -7.16 8.19
CA ILE A 238 9.20 -6.72 7.06
C ILE A 238 8.39 -5.47 7.42
N LYS A 239 7.75 -5.47 8.61
CA LYS A 239 6.97 -4.32 9.08
C LYS A 239 7.82 -3.07 9.21
N GLN A 240 8.98 -3.16 9.87
CA GLN A 240 9.90 -2.03 10.07
C GLN A 240 10.41 -1.49 8.73
N HIS A 241 10.87 -2.38 7.83
CA HIS A 241 11.32 -1.97 6.49
C HIS A 241 10.22 -1.24 5.73
N LYS A 242 8.99 -1.79 5.73
CA LYS A 242 7.81 -1.17 5.10
C LYS A 242 7.55 0.25 5.63
N GLU A 243 7.68 0.48 6.94
CA GLU A 243 7.51 1.81 7.53
C GLU A 243 8.58 2.81 7.09
N ASN A 244 9.82 2.34 6.99
CA ASN A 244 10.96 3.17 6.62
C ASN A 244 10.84 3.65 5.17
N VAL A 245 10.56 2.75 4.23
CA VAL A 245 10.54 3.06 2.79
C VAL A 245 9.25 3.72 2.30
N ARG A 246 8.17 3.70 3.09
CA ARG A 246 6.90 4.32 2.68
C ARG A 246 7.00 5.84 2.72
N VAL A 247 6.67 6.51 1.61
CA VAL A 247 6.82 7.97 1.49
C VAL A 247 5.57 8.78 1.83
N PHE A 248 4.46 8.12 2.20
CA PHE A 248 3.20 8.78 2.54
C PHE A 248 2.43 8.08 3.67
N TYR A 249 1.57 8.82 4.36
CA TYR A 249 0.65 8.27 5.35
C TYR A 249 -0.58 7.66 4.64
N PRO A 250 -0.85 6.36 4.85
CA PRO A 250 -1.83 5.64 4.04
C PRO A 250 -3.23 5.67 4.64
N LYS A 251 -4.25 5.66 3.76
CA LYS A 251 -5.67 5.77 4.13
C LYS A 251 -6.14 4.83 5.24
N ASN A 252 -5.80 3.52 5.19
CA ASN A 252 -6.35 2.59 6.19
C ASN A 252 -5.90 2.92 7.62
N ARG A 253 -4.82 3.67 7.82
CA ARG A 253 -4.44 4.17 9.14
C ARG A 253 -5.22 5.41 9.57
N ALA A 254 -5.62 6.25 8.62
CA ALA A 254 -6.42 7.43 8.90
C ALA A 254 -7.84 7.08 9.38
N LEU A 255 -8.29 5.83 9.17
CA LEU A 255 -9.62 5.35 9.53
C LEU A 255 -10.71 6.27 8.95
N THR A 256 -10.64 6.52 7.64
CA THR A 256 -11.59 7.36 6.92
C THR A 256 -12.28 6.60 5.80
N ASN A 257 -13.55 6.93 5.54
CA ASN A 257 -14.30 6.38 4.41
C ASN A 257 -14.64 7.47 3.38
N VAL A 258 -13.78 7.61 2.37
CA VAL A 258 -13.92 8.62 1.30
C VAL A 258 -15.20 8.47 0.47
N GLU A 259 -15.79 7.28 0.40
CA GLU A 259 -16.95 6.99 -0.47
C GLU A 259 -18.26 7.61 0.05
N LEU A 260 -18.31 7.98 1.33
CA LEU A 260 -19.53 8.49 1.96
C LEU A 260 -19.71 10.00 1.81
N HIS A 261 -18.73 10.70 1.23
CA HIS A 261 -18.68 12.15 1.24
C HIS A 261 -18.99 12.78 -0.10
N ASN A 262 -19.74 13.89 -0.05
CA ASN A 262 -19.95 14.78 -1.18
C ASN A 262 -18.93 15.92 -1.10
N TRP A 263 -18.27 16.20 -2.22
CA TRP A 263 -17.20 17.18 -2.26
C TRP A 263 -17.67 18.47 -2.93
N ILE A 264 -17.50 19.59 -2.24
CA ILE A 264 -17.84 20.91 -2.72
C ILE A 264 -16.55 21.70 -2.92
N THR A 265 -16.32 22.17 -4.15
CA THR A 265 -15.22 23.10 -4.44
C THR A 265 -15.42 24.40 -3.69
N ILE A 266 -14.38 24.86 -3.01
CA ILE A 266 -14.38 26.12 -2.27
C ILE A 266 -13.28 27.04 -2.77
N GLU A 267 -13.38 28.31 -2.41
CA GLU A 267 -12.29 29.26 -2.62
C GLU A 267 -11.02 28.77 -1.90
N ASN A 268 -9.87 28.88 -2.56
CA ASN A 268 -8.60 28.45 -2.04
C ASN A 268 -7.86 29.63 -1.39
N PRO A 269 -7.82 29.74 -0.05
CA PRO A 269 -7.08 30.81 0.62
C PRO A 269 -5.56 30.59 0.61
N PHE A 270 -5.08 29.44 0.16
CA PHE A 270 -3.68 29.03 0.22
C PHE A 270 -2.90 29.29 -1.09
N GLN A 271 -3.45 30.08 -2.02
CA GLN A 271 -2.82 30.37 -3.31
C GLN A 271 -1.42 31.00 -3.20
N ASN A 272 -1.13 31.66 -2.08
CA ASN A 272 0.16 32.30 -1.83
C ASN A 272 1.15 31.42 -1.05
N ILE A 273 0.72 30.25 -0.57
CA ILE A 273 1.60 29.33 0.16
C ILE A 273 2.33 28.47 -0.86
N ARG A 274 3.65 28.66 -0.96
CA ARG A 274 4.53 27.84 -1.79
C ARG A 274 5.12 26.71 -0.97
N ILE A 275 4.87 25.48 -1.38
CA ILE A 275 5.35 24.28 -0.70
C ILE A 275 6.66 23.82 -1.35
N ASN A 276 7.75 23.84 -0.59
CA ASN A 276 9.03 23.30 -1.05
C ASN A 276 9.07 21.75 -0.96
N THR A 277 10.12 21.14 -1.49
CA THR A 277 10.28 19.68 -1.54
C THR A 277 10.20 19.02 -0.16
N GLU A 278 10.81 19.64 0.86
CA GLU A 278 10.84 19.07 2.21
C GLU A 278 9.49 19.17 2.91
N LEU A 279 8.80 20.32 2.80
CA LEU A 279 7.45 20.46 3.32
C LEU A 279 6.49 19.50 2.62
N ARG A 280 6.60 19.33 1.30
CA ARG A 280 5.82 18.32 0.57
C ARG A 280 6.08 16.91 1.12
N ARG A 281 7.34 16.54 1.34
CA ARG A 281 7.70 15.23 1.93
C ARG A 281 6.98 15.02 3.27
N ARG A 282 6.99 16.04 4.14
CA ARG A 282 6.34 15.99 5.46
C ARG A 282 4.82 15.94 5.37
N ILE A 283 4.21 16.71 4.46
CA ILE A 283 2.76 16.66 4.20
C ILE A 283 2.35 15.26 3.75
N LEU A 284 3.12 14.63 2.85
CA LEU A 284 2.81 13.30 2.37
C LEU A 284 3.05 12.24 3.45
N LYS A 285 4.22 12.22 4.08
CA LYS A 285 4.58 11.25 5.13
C LYS A 285 3.67 11.37 6.35
N ALA A 286 3.21 12.58 6.65
CA ALA A 286 2.25 12.96 7.69
C ALA A 286 2.47 12.26 9.05
N PHE A 287 1.41 12.14 9.85
CA PHE A 287 1.47 11.58 11.20
C PHE A 287 0.07 11.20 11.70
N ASP A 288 0.00 10.37 12.74
CA ASP A 288 -1.25 10.04 13.43
C ASP A 288 -1.87 11.27 14.11
N THR A 289 -3.20 11.42 13.99
CA THR A 289 -3.93 12.48 14.70
C THR A 289 -4.06 12.17 16.18
N GLY A 290 -3.91 13.17 17.04
CA GLY A 290 -4.02 13.03 18.49
C GLY A 290 -4.12 14.39 19.19
N TRP A 291 -3.86 14.42 20.50
CA TRP A 291 -3.94 15.65 21.30
C TRP A 291 -2.98 16.75 20.82
N GLU A 292 -1.75 16.37 20.50
CA GLU A 292 -0.68 17.29 20.04
C GLU A 292 -0.80 17.70 18.56
N ALA A 293 -1.56 16.92 17.77
CA ALA A 293 -1.76 17.18 16.36
C ALA A 293 -3.17 16.75 15.97
N ARG A 294 -4.12 17.68 16.15
CA ARG A 294 -5.55 17.39 16.04
C ARG A 294 -6.00 17.04 14.63
N TYR A 295 -5.31 17.60 13.64
CA TYR A 295 -5.56 17.40 12.22
C TYR A 295 -4.33 16.76 11.59
N GLY A 296 -4.56 15.89 10.61
CA GLY A 296 -3.49 15.18 9.91
C GLY A 296 -3.83 15.00 8.44
N PHE A 297 -2.77 14.79 7.66
CA PHE A 297 -2.86 14.51 6.24
C PHE A 297 -2.75 13.01 5.96
N TYR A 298 -3.35 12.57 4.86
CA TYR A 298 -3.02 11.28 4.25
C TYR A 298 -3.21 11.36 2.73
N LEU A 299 -2.49 10.52 2.00
CA LEU A 299 -2.58 10.44 0.55
C LEU A 299 -3.45 9.26 0.13
N ASP A 300 -4.38 9.51 -0.78
CA ASP A 300 -5.20 8.48 -1.43
C ASP A 300 -5.54 8.89 -2.87
N ASP A 301 -5.11 8.08 -3.83
CA ASP A 301 -5.38 8.22 -5.27
C ASP A 301 -5.17 9.64 -5.83
N GLY A 302 -4.04 10.26 -5.50
CA GLY A 302 -3.65 11.59 -5.98
C GLY A 302 -4.34 12.77 -5.26
N TRP A 303 -5.12 12.49 -4.22
CA TRP A 303 -5.71 13.48 -3.33
C TRP A 303 -5.06 13.43 -1.96
N ILE A 304 -4.74 14.60 -1.41
CA ILE A 304 -4.33 14.76 -0.03
C ILE A 304 -5.56 15.12 0.77
N TYR A 305 -5.91 14.27 1.72
CA TYR A 305 -7.07 14.43 2.57
C TYR A 305 -6.66 14.99 3.92
N VAL A 306 -7.51 15.85 4.48
CA VAL A 306 -7.38 16.38 5.83
C VAL A 306 -8.44 15.73 6.69
N CYS A 307 -8.00 15.14 7.80
CA CYS A 307 -8.88 14.40 8.68
C CYS A 307 -8.61 14.69 10.15
N ARG A 308 -9.60 14.37 10.98
CA ARG A 308 -9.51 14.37 12.44
C ARG A 308 -10.30 13.19 12.99
N SER A 309 -9.62 12.27 13.68
CA SER A 309 -10.26 11.15 14.38
C SER A 309 -11.24 10.36 13.48
N GLY A 310 -10.83 10.08 12.24
CA GLY A 310 -11.64 9.36 11.25
C GLY A 310 -12.72 10.19 10.53
N ILE A 311 -12.84 11.48 10.83
CA ILE A 311 -13.73 12.41 10.13
C ILE A 311 -12.96 13.11 9.02
N LEU A 312 -13.47 13.04 7.79
CA LEU A 312 -12.93 13.79 6.65
C LEU A 312 -13.46 15.21 6.65
N LEU A 313 -12.56 16.16 6.39
CA LEU A 313 -12.87 17.59 6.46
C LEU A 313 -12.69 18.23 5.09
N HIS A 314 -11.47 18.18 4.57
CA HIS A 314 -11.08 18.76 3.29
C HIS A 314 -10.24 17.78 2.46
N ARG A 315 -10.12 18.07 1.17
CA ARG A 315 -9.10 17.47 0.30
C ARG A 315 -8.59 18.47 -0.72
N PHE A 316 -7.36 18.27 -1.16
CA PHE A 316 -6.72 19.09 -2.18
C PHE A 316 -5.69 18.27 -2.95
N GLN A 317 -5.14 18.84 -4.02
CA GLN A 317 -4.02 18.26 -4.75
C GLN A 317 -2.84 19.24 -4.71
N LEU A 318 -1.63 18.71 -4.95
CA LEU A 318 -0.44 19.53 -5.12
C LEU A 318 -0.06 19.56 -6.60
N HIS A 319 0.16 20.75 -7.14
CA HIS A 319 0.66 20.95 -8.50
C HIS A 319 2.08 21.50 -8.46
N GLN A 320 3.01 20.87 -9.17
CA GLN A 320 4.39 21.35 -9.25
C GLN A 320 4.51 22.43 -10.33
N ASN A 321 5.06 23.57 -9.94
CA ASN A 321 5.34 24.68 -10.84
C ASN A 321 6.67 24.51 -11.56
N LYS A 322 6.90 25.35 -12.58
CA LYS A 322 8.16 25.42 -13.33
C LYS A 322 9.37 25.67 -12.44
N ASP A 323 9.18 26.36 -11.32
CA ASP A 323 10.23 26.71 -10.36
C ASP A 323 10.54 25.56 -9.38
N GLY A 324 9.91 24.39 -9.55
CA GLY A 324 10.09 23.20 -8.71
C GLY A 324 9.30 23.19 -7.40
N LEU A 325 8.71 24.32 -7.02
CA LEU A 325 7.81 24.47 -5.86
C LEU A 325 6.39 23.98 -6.17
N TRP A 326 5.63 23.68 -5.12
CA TRP A 326 4.28 23.11 -5.23
C TRP A 326 3.21 24.06 -4.70
N ASP A 327 2.06 24.08 -5.37
CA ASP A 327 0.88 24.83 -4.94
C ASP A 327 -0.26 23.89 -4.54
N ILE A 328 -1.02 24.31 -3.53
CA ILE A 328 -2.30 23.70 -3.20
C ILE A 328 -3.31 24.09 -4.29
N VAL A 329 -3.91 23.10 -4.94
CA VAL A 329 -4.91 23.29 -5.99
C VAL A 329 -6.13 22.39 -5.74
N HIS A 330 -7.23 22.68 -6.45
CA HIS A 330 -8.47 21.90 -6.41
C HIS A 330 -9.03 21.67 -4.99
N LEU A 331 -8.96 22.68 -4.13
CA LEU A 331 -9.43 22.59 -2.74
C LEU A 331 -10.94 22.31 -2.67
N GLN A 332 -11.31 21.26 -1.93
CA GLN A 332 -12.68 20.82 -1.72
C GLN A 332 -12.96 20.56 -0.24
N ARG A 333 -14.18 20.85 0.19
CA ARG A 333 -14.70 20.51 1.51
C ARG A 333 -15.68 19.34 1.44
N SER A 334 -15.71 18.54 2.50
CA SER A 334 -16.79 17.57 2.75
C SER A 334 -18.02 18.25 3.33
N GLU A 335 -19.12 17.50 3.46
CA GLU A 335 -20.35 17.91 4.14
C GLU A 335 -20.30 17.83 5.69
N ALA A 336 -19.17 17.41 6.26
CA ALA A 336 -19.02 17.32 7.71
C ALA A 336 -19.20 18.69 8.38
N LYS A 337 -19.96 18.78 9.49
CA LYS A 337 -20.17 20.06 10.21
C LYS A 337 -18.86 20.73 10.64
N GLN A 338 -17.82 19.92 10.86
CA GLN A 338 -16.49 20.35 11.26
C GLN A 338 -15.67 20.95 10.10
N SER A 339 -16.08 20.81 8.84
CA SER A 339 -15.37 21.31 7.65
C SER A 339 -15.70 22.77 7.30
N ASN A 340 -16.41 23.50 8.18
CA ASN A 340 -16.88 24.86 7.88
C ASN A 340 -15.75 25.90 7.72
N SER A 341 -14.53 25.59 8.12
CA SER A 341 -13.36 26.47 8.02
C SER A 341 -12.12 25.69 7.62
N THR A 342 -11.18 26.33 6.91
CA THR A 342 -9.90 25.74 6.50
C THR A 342 -8.80 25.80 7.57
N VAL A 343 -9.17 26.06 8.83
CA VAL A 343 -8.23 26.11 9.98
C VAL A 343 -7.53 24.76 10.17
N ASP A 344 -8.19 23.67 9.82
CA ASP A 344 -7.64 22.32 9.87
C ASP A 344 -6.40 22.13 8.99
N ILE A 345 -6.42 22.69 7.77
CA ILE A 345 -5.28 22.69 6.84
C ILE A 345 -4.15 23.53 7.44
N THR A 346 -4.45 24.73 7.95
CA THR A 346 -3.44 25.62 8.54
C THR A 346 -2.76 24.97 9.75
N GLU A 347 -3.52 24.35 10.66
CA GLU A 347 -2.96 23.66 11.82
C GLU A 347 -2.12 22.44 11.43
N ALA A 348 -2.58 21.64 10.46
CA ALA A 348 -1.83 20.49 9.98
C ALA A 348 -0.53 20.90 9.27
N LEU A 349 -0.57 21.95 8.44
CA LEU A 349 0.61 22.54 7.81
C LEU A 349 1.61 23.05 8.86
N TYR A 350 1.13 23.77 9.87
CA TYR A 350 1.97 24.28 10.96
C TYR A 350 2.73 23.15 11.68
N VAL A 351 2.08 22.00 11.91
CA VAL A 351 2.76 20.84 12.50
C VAL A 351 3.84 20.29 11.55
N CYS A 352 3.56 20.17 10.26
CA CYS A 352 4.55 19.74 9.26
C CYS A 352 5.75 20.70 9.16
N GLU A 353 5.53 22.01 9.27
CA GLU A 353 6.59 23.01 9.16
C GLU A 353 7.45 23.08 10.43
N HIS A 354 6.79 23.19 11.58
CA HIS A 354 7.44 23.62 12.83
C HIS A 354 7.53 22.53 13.89
N ARG A 355 6.71 21.47 13.83
CA ARG A 355 6.63 20.42 14.87
C ARG A 355 6.89 19.02 14.34
N TRP A 356 7.47 18.91 13.15
CA TRP A 356 7.75 17.62 12.50
C TRP A 356 8.61 16.69 13.37
N PHE A 357 9.63 17.24 14.04
CA PHE A 357 10.53 16.49 14.93
C PHE A 357 9.80 15.75 16.07
N LEU A 358 8.66 16.27 16.54
CA LEU A 358 7.83 15.62 17.56
C LEU A 358 7.10 14.38 17.02
N LYS A 359 7.05 14.21 15.71
CA LYS A 359 6.28 13.17 15.02
C LYS A 359 7.14 12.19 14.24
N SER A 360 8.25 12.65 13.67
CA SER A 360 9.10 11.84 12.81
C SER A 360 10.19 11.07 13.55
N GLY A 361 10.44 11.40 14.82
CA GLY A 361 11.63 10.91 15.54
C GLY A 361 12.95 11.47 15.01
N GLU A 362 12.91 12.40 14.05
CA GLU A 362 14.07 13.14 13.54
C GLU A 362 14.52 14.18 14.58
N GLN A 363 15.85 14.37 14.76
CA GLN A 363 16.37 15.38 15.68
C GLN A 363 16.04 16.80 15.20
N LYS A 364 15.78 17.70 16.16
CA LYS A 364 15.47 19.12 15.92
C LYS A 364 16.65 19.79 15.19
N THR A 365 16.41 20.38 14.02
CA THR A 365 17.47 21.11 13.29
C THR A 365 17.81 22.43 13.99
N SER A 366 19.05 22.90 13.82
CA SER A 366 19.57 24.13 14.46
C SER A 366 18.78 25.39 14.14
N GLU A 367 18.12 25.47 12.98
CA GLU A 367 17.24 26.59 12.60
C GLU A 367 15.95 26.65 13.43
N GLN A 368 15.41 25.50 13.87
CA GLN A 368 14.20 25.42 14.69
C GLN A 368 14.45 25.76 16.18
N ASN A 369 15.71 25.84 16.60
CA ASN A 369 16.06 26.30 17.95
C ASN A 369 16.02 27.83 18.09
N LEU A 370 16.15 28.58 16.99
CA LEU A 370 16.16 30.04 17.00
C LEU A 370 14.75 30.65 17.05
N SER A 371 13.74 29.95 16.50
CA SER A 371 12.33 30.38 16.54
C SER A 371 11.69 30.26 17.93
N ASP A 372 12.16 29.32 18.77
CA ASP A 372 11.61 29.13 20.12
C ASP A 372 12.22 30.09 21.15
N THR A 373 13.36 30.72 20.85
CA THR A 373 14.00 31.72 21.73
C THR A 373 13.51 33.15 21.50
N SER A 374 12.56 33.36 20.59
CA SER A 374 12.05 34.68 20.20
C SER A 374 10.54 34.86 20.42
N SER A 375 9.91 34.02 21.27
CA SER A 375 8.52 34.21 21.74
C SER A 375 8.46 34.74 23.17
#